data_AF-A0A890DHM5-F1
#
_entry.id   AF-A0A890DHM5-F1
#
_cell.length_a   1.000
_cell.length_b   1.000
_cell.length_c   1.000
_cell.angle_alpha   90.00
_cell.angle_beta   90.00
_cell.angle_gamma   90.00
#
_symmetry.space_group_name_H-M   'P 1'
#
loop_
_entity.id
_entity.type
_entity.pdbx_description
1 polymer ?
#
loop_
_entity_poly.entity_id
_entity_poly.type
_entity_poly.pdbx_seq_one_letter_code
_entity_poly.pdbx_strand_id
1 'polypeptide(L)' 'MLDPFAGSGSTCVAALQSGRRYIGIELLEQYHRAGQQRLAAVQRAMQQGAANDDWFMPEAA' A
#
# COMPACT_ATOMS: atom_id res chain seq x y z
N MET A 1 -12.64 -5.62 -3.03
CA MET A 1 -12.19 -6.66 -2.08
C MET A 1 -12.84 -6.40 -0.74
N LEU A 2 -13.39 -7.41 -0.09
CA LEU A 2 -13.88 -7.31 1.29
C LEU A 2 -13.09 -8.30 2.13
N ASP A 3 -12.48 -7.81 3.22
CA ASP A 3 -11.77 -8.63 4.19
C ASP A 3 -12.32 -8.35 5.60
N PRO A 4 -13.15 -9.25 6.18
CA PRO A 4 -13.74 -9.06 7.49
C PRO A 4 -12.77 -9.31 8.65
N PHE A 5 -11.57 -9.82 8.39
CA PHE A 5 -10.53 -10.11 9.37
C PHE A 5 -9.19 -9.56 8.88
N ALA A 6 -9.16 -8.24 8.65
CA ALA A 6 -8.08 -7.60 7.93
C ALA A 6 -6.72 -7.73 8.62
N GLY A 7 -6.68 -7.95 9.94
CA GLY A 7 -5.45 -8.09 10.71
C GLY A 7 -4.51 -6.90 10.49
N SER A 8 -3.28 -7.18 10.08
CA SER A 8 -2.29 -6.16 9.70
C SER A 8 -2.48 -5.58 8.29
N GLY A 9 -3.56 -5.92 7.59
CA GLY A 9 -3.99 -5.31 6.33
C GLY A 9 -3.32 -5.87 5.07
N SER A 10 -2.77 -7.09 5.08
CA SER A 10 -2.07 -7.68 3.91
C SER A 10 -2.95 -7.74 2.65
N THR A 11 -4.20 -8.20 2.79
CA THR A 11 -5.19 -8.25 1.71
C THR A 11 -5.52 -6.85 1.18
N CYS A 12 -5.66 -5.88 2.09
CA CYS A 12 -5.94 -4.49 1.74
C CYS A 12 -4.77 -3.84 0.98
N VAL A 13 -3.52 -4.12 1.40
CA VAL A 13 -2.31 -3.68 0.71
C VAL A 13 -2.24 -4.25 -0.70
N ALA A 14 -2.49 -5.54 -0.87
CA ALA A 14 -2.50 -6.16 -2.20
C ALA A 14 -3.58 -5.55 -3.10
N ALA A 15 -4.78 -5.29 -2.56
CA ALA A 15 -5.84 -4.61 -3.29
C ALA A 15 -5.45 -3.18 -3.68
N LEU A 16 -4.86 -2.41 -2.76
CA LEU A 16 -4.36 -1.06 -3.00
C LEU A 16 -3.32 -1.04 -4.14
N GLN A 17 -2.30 -1.90 -4.06
CA GLN A 17 -1.24 -2.01 -5.07
C GLN A 17 -1.77 -2.46 -6.43
N SER A 18 -2.84 -3.26 -6.45
CA SER A 18 -3.52 -3.69 -7.68
C SER A 18 -4.48 -2.65 -8.24
N GLY A 19 -4.58 -1.45 -7.66
CA GLY A 19 -5.54 -0.42 -8.08
C GLY A 19 -7.01 -0.79 -7.82
N ARG A 20 -7.28 -1.72 -6.88
CA ARG A 20 -8.63 -2.20 -6.57
C ARG A 20 -9.17 -1.52 -5.32
N ARG A 21 -10.48 -1.23 -5.32
CA ARG A 21 -11.18 -0.79 -4.11
C ARG A 21 -11.27 -1.92 -3.08
N TYR A 22 -11.12 -1.58 -1.82
CA TYR A 22 -11.18 -2.53 -0.70
C TYR A 22 -11.94 -1.97 0.50
N ILE A 23 -12.46 -2.86 1.34
CA ILE A 23 -12.94 -2.60 2.69
C ILE A 23 -12.30 -3.66 3.59
N GLY A 24 -11.59 -3.23 4.63
CA GLY A 24 -11.01 -4.10 5.65
C GLY A 24 -11.64 -3.80 7.01
N ILE A 25 -12.08 -4.84 7.71
CA ILE A 25 -12.63 -4.75 9.06
C ILE A 25 -11.68 -5.50 10.00
N GLU A 26 -11.30 -4.87 11.10
CA GLU A 26 -10.47 -5.48 12.14
C GLU A 26 -11.01 -5.08 13.50
N LEU A 27 -11.19 -6.07 14.39
CA LEU A 27 -11.78 -5.88 15.70
C LEU A 27 -10.75 -5.45 16.74
N LEU A 28 -9.53 -6.01 16.66
CA LEU A 28 -8.49 -5.76 17.63
C LEU A 28 -7.76 -4.46 17.29
N GLU A 29 -7.89 -3.47 18.17
CA GLU A 29 -7.36 -2.11 17.97
C GLU A 29 -5.88 -2.09 17.59
N GLN A 30 -5.06 -2.94 18.23
CA GLN A 30 -3.63 -3.03 17.94
C GLN A 30 -3.33 -3.41 16.47
N TYR A 31 -4.12 -4.34 15.91
CA TYR A 31 -3.97 -4.78 14.52
C TYR A 31 -4.58 -3.76 13.58
N HIS A 32 -5.72 -3.16 13.95
CA HIS A 32 -6.31 -2.06 13.20
C HIS A 32 -5.32 -0.90 13.03
N ARG A 33 -4.69 -0.44 14.13
CA ARG A 33 -3.67 0.63 14.09
C ARG A 33 -2.47 0.23 13.23
N ALA A 34 -1.95 -0.99 13.40
CA ALA A 34 -0.83 -1.49 12.59
C ALA A 34 -1.17 -1.56 11.10
N GLY A 35 -2.38 -2.02 10.75
CA GLY A 35 -2.88 -2.09 9.38
C GLY A 35 -3.03 -0.72 8.73
N GLN A 36 -3.58 0.26 9.47
CA GLN A 36 -3.71 1.64 8.98
C GLN A 36 -2.35 2.31 8.74
N GLN A 37 -1.39 2.12 9.65
CA GLN A 37 -0.02 2.62 9.47
C GLN A 37 0.65 2.01 8.23
N ARG A 38 0.51 0.68 8.05
CA ARG A 38 1.05 -0.03 6.89
C ARG A 38 0.42 0.48 5.58
N LEU A 39 -0.91 0.61 5.52
CA LEU A 39 -1.61 1.10 4.33
C LEU A 39 -1.17 2.53 3.97
N ALA A 40 -1.06 3.43 4.96
CA ALA A 40 -0.59 4.79 4.72
C ALA A 40 0.86 4.82 4.21
N ALA A 41 1.74 3.98 4.75
CA ALA A 41 3.13 3.87 4.29
C ALA A 41 3.21 3.39 2.83
N VAL A 42 2.45 2.34 2.48
CA VAL A 42 2.39 1.83 1.10
C VAL A 42 1.81 2.88 0.15
N GLN A 43 0.73 3.57 0.55
CA GLN A 43 0.13 4.61 -0.28
C GLN A 43 1.11 5.76 -0.59
N ARG A 44 1.89 6.22 0.40
CA ARG A 44 2.94 7.22 0.20
C ARG A 44 4.03 6.71 -0.73
N ALA A 45 4.48 5.47 -0.53
CA ALA A 45 5.49 4.84 -1.38
C ALA A 45 5.02 4.64 -2.83
N MET A 46 3.72 4.48 -3.07
CA MET A 46 3.17 4.44 -4.43
C MET A 46 3.06 5.82 -5.09
N GLN A 47 3.01 6.90 -4.30
CA GLN A 47 2.98 8.28 -4.81
C GLN A 47 4.39 8.82 -5.07
N GLN A 48 5.36 8.36 -4.30
CA GLN A 48 6.77 8.63 -4.52
C GLN A 48 7.26 7.66 -5.59
N GLY A 49 7.53 8.16 -6.81
CA GLY A 49 8.22 7.37 -7.83
C GLY A 49 9.49 6.76 -7.26
N ALA A 50 9.96 5.65 -7.83
CA ALA A 50 11.20 5.06 -7.33
C ALA A 50 12.32 6.08 -7.52
N ALA A 51 13.15 6.29 -6.50
CA ALA A 51 14.24 7.27 -6.57
C ALA A 51 15.27 6.99 -7.70
N ASN A 52 15.16 5.83 -8.34
CA ASN A 52 16.00 5.40 -9.46
C ASN A 52 15.31 5.59 -10.83
N ASP A 53 14.09 6.13 -10.89
CA ASP A 53 13.36 6.34 -12.14
C ASP A 53 14.10 7.35 -13.06
N ASP A 54 14.97 8.20 -12.51
CA ASP A 54 15.77 9.19 -13.24
C ASP A 54 17.10 8.64 -13.79
N TRP A 55 17.46 7.37 -13.54
CA TRP A 55 18.78 6.81 -13.91
C TRP A 55 18.94 6.57 -15.43
N PHE A 56 17.85 6.47 -16.18
CA PHE A 56 17.90 6.22 -17.64
C PHE A 56 17.76 7.53 -18.42
N MET A 57 18.77 8.39 -18.33
CA MET A 57 19.00 9.44 -19.33
C MET A 57 19.86 8.84 -20.44
N PRO A 58 19.34 8.61 -21.66
CA PRO A 58 20.20 8.25 -22.77
C PRO A 58 21.11 9.46 -23.06
N GLU A 59 22.41 9.29 -22.85
CA GLU A 59 23.43 10.25 -23.27
C GLU A 59 23.20 10.53 -24.77
N ALA A 60 22.75 11.74 -25.08
CA ALA A 60 22.46 12.18 -26.43
C ALA A 60 23.75 12.52 -27.18
N ALA A 61 23.82 12.00 -28.41
CA ALA A 61 24.69 12.39 -29.54
C ALA A 61 26.15 11.90 -29.54
#